data_AF-A0A1X6MLF1-F1
#
_entry.id   AF-A0A1X6MLF1-F1
#
_cell.length_a   1.000
_cell.length_b   1.000
_cell.length_c   1.000
_cell.angle_alpha   90.00
_cell.angle_beta   90.00
_cell.angle_gamma   90.00
#
_symmetry.space_group_name_H-M   'P 1'
#
loop_
_entity.id
_entity.type
_entity.pdbx_description
1 polymer ?
#
loop_
_entity_poly.entity_id
_entity_poly.type
_entity_poly.pdbx_seq_one_letter_code
_entity_poly.pdbx_strand_id
1 'polypeptide(L)'
;DTERHLPSRGGPICRDPKSIVFGFGRRICPGRFLADSSVWLIAANLLATFDIMNARHPNGDVITPENAFLSGAVSHPKPFICTIRPRN
;
A
#
# COMPACT_ATOMS: atom_id res chain seq x y z
N ASP A 1 3.83 -4.16 9.16
CA ASP A 1 5.21 -4.60 9.43
C ASP A 1 6.07 -4.33 8.20
N THR A 2 6.57 -3.09 8.09
CA THR A 2 7.45 -2.65 6.98
C THR A 2 8.83 -3.28 7.06
N GLU A 3 9.25 -3.63 8.28
CA GLU A 3 10.56 -4.21 8.60
C GLU A 3 10.75 -5.60 7.99
N ARG A 4 9.65 -6.31 7.69
CA ARG A 4 9.67 -7.62 7.02
C ARG A 4 10.54 -7.65 5.76
N HIS A 5 10.61 -6.55 5.01
CA HIS A 5 11.35 -6.47 3.75
C HIS A 5 12.70 -5.75 3.87
N LEU A 6 13.09 -5.35 5.07
CA LEU A 6 14.40 -4.77 5.31
C LEU A 6 15.45 -5.87 5.52
N PRO A 7 16.69 -5.69 5.04
CA PRO A 7 17.75 -6.65 5.27
C PRO A 7 18.06 -6.73 6.76
N SER A 8 17.89 -7.90 7.35
CA SER A 8 18.36 -8.16 8.72
C SER A 8 19.89 -8.18 8.70
N ARG A 9 20.55 -7.46 9.62
CA ARG A 9 22.01 -7.60 9.80
C ARG A 9 22.32 -9.07 10.15
N GLY A 10 22.91 -9.80 9.21
CA GLY A 10 23.26 -11.22 9.38
C GLY A 10 22.08 -12.21 9.33
N GLY A 11 20.88 -11.76 8.97
CA GLY A 11 19.70 -12.64 8.83
C GLY A 11 19.51 -13.16 7.40
N PRO A 12 18.57 -14.11 7.19
CA PRO A 12 18.30 -14.66 5.87
C PRO A 12 17.87 -13.56 4.89
N ILE A 13 18.31 -13.69 3.63
CA ILE A 13 17.96 -12.76 2.54
C ILE A 13 16.43 -12.73 2.41
N CYS A 14 15.81 -11.58 2.67
CA CYS A 14 14.39 -11.40 2.42
C CYS A 14 14.15 -11.38 0.90
N ARG A 15 13.24 -12.25 0.42
CA ARG A 15 12.88 -12.29 -1.00
C ARG A 15 12.09 -11.04 -1.36
N ASP A 16 12.50 -10.38 -2.43
CA ASP A 16 11.77 -9.23 -2.98
C ASP A 16 10.34 -9.65 -3.37
N PRO A 17 9.29 -9.05 -2.79
CA PRO A 17 7.90 -9.32 -3.15
C PRO A 17 7.61 -9.20 -4.65
N LYS A 18 8.32 -8.32 -5.37
CA LYS A 18 8.16 -8.09 -6.82
C LYS A 18 8.40 -9.37 -7.63
N SER A 19 9.15 -10.32 -7.09
CA SER A 19 9.43 -11.61 -7.73
C SER A 19 8.20 -12.54 -7.84
N ILE A 20 7.15 -12.30 -7.04
CA ILE A 20 5.97 -13.19 -6.95
C ILE A 20 4.68 -12.48 -7.36
N VAL A 21 4.50 -11.20 -6.99
CA VAL A 21 3.22 -10.48 -7.15
C VAL A 21 2.78 -10.29 -8.62
N PHE A 22 3.73 -10.34 -9.56
CA PHE A 22 3.45 -10.19 -10.98
C PHE A 22 3.36 -11.52 -11.74
N GLY A 23 3.41 -12.66 -11.04
CA GLY A 23 3.43 -13.99 -11.64
C GLY A 23 4.81 -14.39 -12.19
N PHE A 24 4.86 -15.46 -12.98
CA PHE A 24 6.11 -16.14 -13.35
C PHE A 24 6.19 -16.53 -14.83
N GLY A 25 7.43 -16.74 -15.30
CA GLY A 25 7.72 -17.31 -16.61
C GLY A 25 7.18 -16.49 -17.78
N ARG A 26 6.73 -17.17 -18.85
CA ARG A 26 6.26 -16.53 -20.09
C ARG A 26 4.97 -15.71 -19.93
N ARG A 27 4.26 -15.84 -18.80
CA ARG A 27 3.00 -15.15 -18.50
C ARG A 27 3.14 -14.13 -17.36
N ILE A 28 4.37 -13.81 -16.96
CA ILE A 28 4.63 -12.72 -16.03
C ILE A 28 3.98 -11.42 -16.55
N CYS A 29 3.42 -10.62 -15.66
CA CYS A 29 2.74 -9.39 -16.03
C CYS A 29 3.67 -8.51 -16.89
N PRO A 30 3.29 -8.21 -18.15
CA PRO A 30 4.11 -7.37 -19.02
C PRO A 30 4.15 -5.92 -18.53
N GLY A 31 3.09 -5.48 -17.82
CA GLY A 31 2.98 -4.15 -17.25
C GLY A 31 3.70 -3.94 -15.91
N ARG A 32 4.44 -4.94 -15.40
CA ARG A 32 5.03 -4.88 -14.04
C ARG A 32 5.92 -3.66 -13.79
N PHE A 33 6.71 -3.25 -14.77
CA PHE A 33 7.63 -2.12 -14.63
C PHE A 33 6.88 -0.79 -14.56
N LEU A 34 5.84 -0.64 -15.38
CA LEU A 34 4.97 0.53 -15.33
C LEU A 34 4.21 0.56 -14.00
N ALA A 35 3.58 -0.55 -13.61
CA ALA A 35 2.82 -0.64 -12.37
C ALA A 35 3.67 -0.31 -11.13
N ASP A 36 4.88 -0.88 -11.05
CA ASP A 36 5.81 -0.62 -9.94
C ASP A 36 6.22 0.85 -9.87
N SER A 37 6.61 1.44 -11.00
CA SER A 37 7.02 2.84 -11.08
C SER A 37 5.86 3.78 -10.77
N SER A 38 4.67 3.51 -11.29
CA SER A 38 3.47 4.31 -11.07
C SER A 38 3.02 4.28 -9.62
N VAL A 39 2.95 3.11 -8.99
CA VAL A 39 2.55 2.99 -7.57
C VAL A 39 3.55 3.70 -6.67
N TRP A 40 4.85 3.55 -6.93
CA TRP A 40 5.89 4.26 -6.17
C TRP A 40 5.74 5.79 -6.28
N LEU A 41 5.59 6.30 -7.51
CA LEU A 41 5.46 7.73 -7.75
C LEU A 41 4.17 8.30 -7.13
N ILE A 42 3.05 7.60 -7.25
CA ILE A 42 1.78 8.01 -6.63
C ILE A 42 1.92 8.06 -5.11
N ALA A 43 2.47 7.02 -4.48
CA ALA A 43 2.66 7.00 -3.04
C ALA A 43 3.59 8.12 -2.56
N ALA A 44 4.74 8.31 -3.21
CA ALA A 44 5.69 9.36 -2.87
C ALA A 44 5.07 10.76 -3.02
N ASN A 45 4.37 11.02 -4.12
CA ASN A 45 3.71 12.31 -4.35
C ASN A 45 2.59 12.57 -3.35
N LEU A 46 1.76 11.57 -3.05
CA LEU A 46 0.68 11.70 -2.07
C LEU A 46 1.25 12.04 -0.69
N LEU A 47 2.29 11.33 -0.24
CA LEU A 47 2.91 11.59 1.07
C LEU A 47 3.71 12.90 1.13
N ALA A 48 4.23 13.37 -0.02
CA ALA A 48 4.92 14.64 -0.11
C ALA A 48 3.97 15.84 -0.07
N THR A 49 2.75 15.70 -0.61
CA THR A 49 1.82 16.82 -0.85
C THR A 49 0.56 16.81 0.00
N PHE A 50 0.25 15.71 0.69
CA PHE A 50 -0.94 15.60 1.52
C PHE A 50 -0.66 14.98 2.89
N ASP A 51 -1.39 15.45 3.89
CA ASP A 51 -1.57 14.79 5.17
C ASP A 51 -2.77 13.84 5.07
N ILE A 52 -2.50 12.54 5.16
CA ILE A 52 -3.52 11.47 5.15
C ILE A 52 -3.68 10.96 6.58
N MET A 53 -4.87 11.15 7.13
CA MET A 53 -5.19 10.87 8.53
C MET A 53 -6.48 10.09 8.67
N ASN A 54 -6.65 9.42 9.82
CA ASN A 54 -7.93 8.83 10.20
C ASN A 54 -9.04 9.90 10.24
N ALA A 55 -10.24 9.52 9.82
CA ALA A 55 -11.42 10.34 10.04
C ALA A 55 -11.76 10.43 11.54
N ARG A 56 -12.56 11.42 11.93
CA ARG A 56 -13.01 11.61 13.31
C ARG A 56 -14.54 11.69 13.37
N HIS A 57 -15.12 11.13 14.44
CA HIS A 57 -16.52 11.32 14.78
C HIS A 57 -16.79 12.77 15.23
N PRO A 58 -18.05 13.24 15.25
CA PRO A 58 -18.39 14.60 15.72
C PRO A 58 -17.92 14.91 17.15
N ASN A 59 -17.76 13.88 17.99
CA ASN A 59 -17.26 13.99 19.36
C ASN A 59 -15.72 14.05 19.46
N GLY A 60 -15.00 13.94 18.33
CA GLY A 60 -13.53 13.99 18.25
C GLY A 60 -12.81 12.63 18.20
N ASP A 61 -13.53 11.51 18.40
CA ASP A 61 -12.94 10.17 18.45
C ASP A 61 -12.41 9.72 17.09
N VAL A 62 -11.28 8.99 17.11
CA VAL A 62 -10.63 8.49 15.90
C VAL A 62 -11.37 7.29 15.32
N ILE A 63 -11.70 7.37 14.05
CA ILE A 63 -12.29 6.27 13.29
C ILE A 63 -11.15 5.41 12.73
N THR A 64 -10.99 4.20 13.26
CA THR A 64 -9.99 3.24 12.75
C THR A 64 -10.64 2.41 11.64
N PRO A 65 -10.13 2.46 10.40
CA PRO A 65 -10.65 1.62 9.33
C PRO A 65 -10.54 0.13 9.69
N GLU A 66 -11.60 -0.63 9.42
CA GLU A 66 -11.56 -2.08 9.56
C GLU A 66 -10.61 -2.66 8.50
N ASN A 67 -9.71 -3.57 8.90
CA ASN A 67 -8.86 -4.31 7.97
C ASN A 67 -9.65 -5.43 7.28
N ALA A 68 -10.64 -5.05 6.48
CA ALA A 68 -11.56 -5.95 5.80
C ALA A 68 -11.53 -5.72 4.29
N PHE A 69 -11.61 -6.83 3.54
CA PHE A 69 -11.56 -6.83 2.08
C PHE A 69 -12.84 -7.45 1.51
N LEU A 70 -13.22 -6.99 0.32
CA LEU A 70 -14.27 -7.59 -0.47
C LEU A 70 -13.77 -8.92 -1.07
N SER A 71 -14.68 -9.89 -1.16
CA SER A 71 -14.41 -11.14 -1.88
C SER A 71 -14.41 -10.88 -3.39
N GLY A 72 -13.49 -11.52 -4.12
CA GLY A 72 -13.38 -11.40 -5.57
C GLY A 72 -12.02 -11.82 -6.10
N ALA A 73 -11.85 -11.72 -7.43
CA ALA A 73 -10.59 -12.03 -8.09
C ALA A 73 -9.44 -11.06 -7.73
N VAL A 74 -9.80 -9.84 -7.32
CA VAL A 74 -8.87 -8.80 -6.84
C VAL A 74 -9.30 -8.40 -5.44
N SER A 75 -8.34 -8.41 -4.50
CA SER A 75 -8.57 -8.03 -3.11
C SER A 75 -8.70 -6.51 -2.99
N HIS A 76 -9.93 -6.02 -2.91
CA HIS A 76 -10.22 -4.61 -2.70
C HIS A 76 -10.56 -4.38 -1.22
N PRO A 77 -10.01 -3.35 -0.57
CA PRO A 77 -10.46 -2.98 0.77
C PRO A 77 -11.94 -2.60 0.73
N LYS A 78 -12.67 -2.88 1.81
CA LYS A 78 -14.03 -2.35 1.99
C LYS A 78 -13.98 -0.80 2.01
N PRO A 79 -15.06 -0.11 1.60
CA PRO A 79 -15.12 1.34 1.71
C PRO A 79 -14.83 1.81 3.14
N PHE A 80 -13.93 2.79 3.28
CA PHE A 80 -13.59 3.41 4.56
C PHE A 80 -13.47 4.92 4.39
N ILE A 81 -13.61 5.65 5.51
CA ILE A 81 -13.47 7.10 5.54
C ILE A 81 -12.11 7.51 6.10
N CYS A 82 -11.51 8.53 5.50
CA CYS A 82 -10.27 9.14 5.96
C CYS A 82 -10.31 10.64 5.67
N THR A 83 -9.40 11.39 6.30
CA THR A 83 -9.21 12.82 6.03
C THR A 83 -7.93 12.99 5.22
N ILE A 84 -8.04 13.67 4.08
CA ILE A 84 -6.90 14.03 3.23
C ILE A 84 -6.90 15.54 3.10
N ARG A 85 -5.77 16.19 3.43
CA ARG A 85 -5.60 17.65 3.36
C ARG A 85 -4.26 17.98 2.70
N PRO A 86 -4.16 19.06 1.91
CA PRO A 86 -2.87 19.52 1.40
C PRO A 86 -1.89 19.75 2.55
N ARG A 87 -0.64 19.33 2.35
CA ARG A 87 0.47 19.54 3.27
C ARG A 87 1.10 20.90 2.96
N ASN A 88 1.10 21.80 3.93
CA ASN A 88 1.72 23.13 3.82
C ASN A 88 3.13 23.13 4.40
#